data_AF-A0A4R4LNI7-F1
#
_entry.id   AF-A0A4R4LNI7-F1
#
_cell.length_a   1.000
_cell.length_b   1.000
_cell.length_c   1.000
_cell.angle_alpha   90.00
_cell.angle_beta   90.00
_cell.angle_gamma   90.00
#
_symmetry.space_group_name_H-M   'P 1'
#
loop_
_entity.id
_entity.type
_entity.pdbx_description
1 polymer ?
#
loop_
_entity_poly.entity_id
_entity_poly.type
_entity_poly.pdbx_seq_one_letter_code
_entity_poly.pdbx_strand_id
1 'polypeptide(L)'
;MYNGETDADHAVLVSAAAGTVRDEEATLTTLFGLYPSVGEVRAVDAGPLGGVAACGDGRDGRYHVTMCAWVDRISAGIVAFVSPKKRLVDRGKELVGIRSEVEFPIPGLPANQ
;
A
#
# COMPACT_ATOMS: atom_id res chain seq x y z
N MET A 1 18.97 -14.50 -5.96
CA MET A 1 18.63 -14.37 -4.53
C MET A 1 19.20 -13.05 -4.08
N TYR A 2 18.35 -12.10 -3.69
CA TYR A 2 18.81 -10.80 -3.18
C TYR A 2 19.20 -11.00 -1.70
N ASN A 3 20.48 -10.78 -1.39
CA ASN A 3 21.05 -11.01 -0.05
C ASN A 3 21.23 -9.68 0.70
N GLY A 4 20.23 -8.81 0.65
CA GLY A 4 20.28 -7.53 1.36
C GLY A 4 20.29 -7.77 2.87
N GLU A 5 21.42 -7.49 3.51
CA GLU A 5 21.53 -7.43 4.96
C GLU A 5 20.77 -6.19 5.43
N THR A 6 19.52 -6.41 5.89
CA THR A 6 18.65 -5.34 6.39
C THR A 6 19.02 -5.04 7.82
N ASP A 7 19.42 -3.80 8.09
CA ASP A 7 19.48 -3.30 9.46
C ASP A 7 18.05 -3.24 10.01
N ALA A 8 17.80 -4.01 11.07
CA ALA A 8 16.52 -4.19 11.76
C ALA A 8 15.47 -5.09 11.07
N ASP A 9 14.80 -5.90 11.92
CA ASP A 9 13.67 -6.78 11.66
C ASP A 9 12.46 -6.07 11.00
N HIS A 10 12.60 -5.54 9.79
CA HIS A 10 11.57 -4.78 9.12
C HIS A 10 11.47 -5.21 7.66
N ALA A 11 10.27 -5.65 7.27
CA ALA A 11 9.95 -5.98 5.89
C ALA A 11 8.91 -5.01 5.35
N VAL A 12 9.01 -4.71 4.05
CA VAL A 12 7.98 -4.01 3.28
C VAL A 12 7.58 -4.95 2.15
N LEU A 13 6.31 -5.36 2.14
CA LEU A 13 5.72 -6.16 1.08
C LEU A 13 4.82 -5.26 0.24
N VAL A 14 5.01 -5.30 -1.08
CA VAL A 14 4.16 -4.58 -2.03
C VAL A 14 3.47 -5.59 -2.94
N SER A 15 2.18 -5.42 -3.15
CA SER A 15 1.38 -6.23 -4.06
C SER A 15 0.40 -5.34 -4.80
N ALA A 16 0.47 -5.33 -6.12
CA ALA A 16 -0.33 -4.45 -6.96
C ALA A 16 -0.78 -5.17 -8.23
N ALA A 17 -1.91 -4.74 -8.76
CA ALA A 17 -2.44 -5.21 -10.02
C ALA A 17 -2.97 -4.03 -10.84
N ALA A 18 -2.79 -4.11 -12.16
CA ALA A 18 -3.39 -3.18 -13.11
C ALA A 18 -4.61 -3.81 -13.77
N GLY A 19 -5.66 -3.02 -13.95
CA GLY A 19 -6.94 -3.43 -14.53
C GLY A 19 -8.03 -2.41 -14.25
N THR A 20 -9.13 -2.46 -15.00
CA THR A 20 -10.23 -1.52 -14.82
C THR A 20 -10.90 -1.71 -13.47
N VAL A 21 -10.93 -0.64 -12.67
CA VAL A 21 -11.70 -0.55 -11.42
C VAL A 21 -12.94 0.30 -11.65
N ARG A 22 -14.11 -0.25 -11.31
CA ARG A 22 -15.41 0.43 -11.51
C ARG A 22 -15.84 1.28 -10.32
N ASP A 23 -15.46 0.85 -9.13
CA ASP A 23 -15.81 1.49 -7.87
C ASP A 23 -14.59 1.46 -6.97
N GLU A 24 -13.92 2.60 -6.86
CA GLU A 24 -12.64 2.74 -6.16
C GLU A 24 -12.82 2.55 -4.64
N GLU A 25 -13.89 3.11 -4.06
CA GLU A 25 -14.19 3.01 -2.62
C GLU A 25 -14.60 1.59 -2.22
N ALA A 26 -15.45 0.93 -3.01
CA ALA A 26 -15.85 -0.45 -2.74
C ALA A 26 -14.66 -1.41 -2.90
N THR A 27 -13.79 -1.16 -3.87
CA THR A 27 -12.56 -1.95 -4.06
C THR A 27 -11.60 -1.75 -2.90
N LEU A 28 -11.39 -0.51 -2.44
CA LEU A 28 -10.56 -0.20 -1.27
C LEU A 28 -11.12 -0.88 -0.02
N THR A 29 -12.44 -0.82 0.18
CA THR A 29 -13.13 -1.51 1.29
C THR A 29 -12.92 -3.03 1.20
N THR A 30 -13.00 -3.59 0.00
CA THR A 30 -12.76 -5.02 -0.24
C THR A 30 -11.32 -5.40 0.10
N LEU A 31 -10.32 -4.61 -0.29
CA LEU A 31 -8.91 -4.85 0.05
C LEU A 31 -8.70 -4.93 1.56
N PHE A 32 -9.23 -4.00 2.35
CA PHE A 32 -9.14 -4.07 3.81
C PHE A 32 -9.95 -5.22 4.40
N GLY A 33 -11.09 -5.59 3.78
CA GLY A 33 -11.88 -6.76 4.17
C GLY A 33 -11.14 -8.10 4.05
N LEU A 34 -10.13 -8.21 3.20
CA LEU A 34 -9.26 -9.40 3.09
C LEU A 34 -8.29 -9.54 4.27
N TYR A 35 -8.05 -8.47 5.03
CA TYR A 35 -7.11 -8.41 6.16
C TYR A 35 -7.81 -7.93 7.43
N PRO A 36 -8.72 -8.73 8.02
CA PRO A 36 -9.56 -8.30 9.14
C PRO A 36 -8.80 -7.98 10.43
N SER A 37 -7.51 -8.35 10.53
CA SER A 37 -6.63 -7.97 11.65
C SER A 37 -6.08 -6.55 11.54
N VAL A 38 -6.27 -5.87 10.39
CA VAL A 38 -5.94 -4.47 10.18
C VAL A 38 -7.18 -3.63 10.50
N GLY A 39 -7.10 -2.85 11.57
CA GLY A 39 -8.15 -1.94 12.04
C GLY A 39 -7.74 -0.47 11.94
N GLU A 40 -8.59 0.40 12.49
CA GLU A 40 -8.36 1.86 12.51
C GLU A 40 -8.06 2.45 11.13
N VAL A 41 -8.71 1.89 10.10
CA VAL A 41 -8.51 2.31 8.71
C VAL A 41 -8.92 3.77 8.56
N ARG A 42 -7.96 4.59 8.13
CA ARG A 42 -8.13 6.03 7.90
C ARG A 42 -7.74 6.38 6.48
N ALA A 43 -8.49 7.30 5.88
CA ALA A 43 -8.11 7.87 4.60
C ALA A 43 -6.74 8.56 4.70
N VAL A 44 -5.95 8.44 3.63
CA VAL A 44 -4.67 9.13 3.45
C VAL A 44 -4.63 9.77 2.06
N ASP A 45 -3.65 10.64 1.85
CA ASP A 45 -3.43 11.23 0.53
C ASP A 45 -3.08 10.13 -0.49
N ALA A 46 -3.83 10.04 -1.58
CA ALA A 46 -3.59 9.10 -2.68
C ALA A 46 -2.42 9.54 -3.57
N GLY A 47 -1.98 10.79 -3.44
CA GLY A 47 -0.89 11.37 -4.22
C GLY A 47 -1.33 11.81 -5.64
N PRO A 48 -0.37 12.22 -6.48
CA PRO A 48 -0.64 12.86 -7.76
C PRO A 48 -1.29 11.94 -8.81
N LEU A 49 -1.23 10.62 -8.61
CA LEU A 49 -1.85 9.62 -9.49
C LEU A 49 -3.36 9.50 -9.25
N GLY A 50 -3.89 10.15 -8.21
CA GLY A 50 -5.33 10.20 -7.91
C GLY A 50 -5.90 8.88 -7.37
N GLY A 51 -7.23 8.80 -7.38
CA GLY A 51 -7.99 7.72 -6.76
C GLY A 51 -8.15 7.92 -5.25
N VAL A 52 -8.32 6.81 -4.53
CA VAL A 52 -8.48 6.77 -3.08
C VAL A 52 -7.36 5.98 -2.43
N ALA A 53 -7.01 6.36 -1.21
CA ALA A 53 -6.03 5.64 -0.42
C ALA A 53 -6.41 5.64 1.05
N ALA A 54 -6.03 4.58 1.75
CA ALA A 54 -6.18 4.49 3.19
C ALA A 54 -5.04 3.67 3.79
N CYS A 55 -4.79 3.90 5.09
CA CYS A 55 -3.90 3.06 5.88
C CYS A 55 -4.63 2.60 7.14
N GLY A 56 -4.29 1.40 7.61
CA GLY A 56 -4.72 0.87 8.90
C GLY A 56 -3.56 0.14 9.59
N ASP A 57 -3.76 -0.13 10.87
CA ASP A 57 -2.78 -0.79 11.72
C ASP A 57 -3.34 -2.09 12.28
N GLY A 58 -2.47 -3.08 12.46
CA GLY A 58 -2.86 -4.41 12.90
C GLY A 58 -1.70 -5.19 13.50
N ARG A 59 -1.98 -6.46 13.77
CA ARG A 59 -0.98 -7.43 14.24
C ARG A 59 -1.12 -8.75 13.52
N ASP A 60 0.03 -9.38 13.30
CA ASP A 60 0.15 -10.76 12.85
C ASP A 60 1.14 -11.49 13.76
N GLY A 61 0.60 -12.31 14.67
CA GLY A 61 1.36 -12.93 15.75
C GLY A 61 2.13 -11.91 16.58
N ARG A 62 3.47 -12.00 16.54
CA ARG A 62 4.39 -11.10 17.25
C ARG A 62 4.75 -9.82 16.49
N TYR A 63 4.29 -9.67 15.25
CA TYR A 63 4.64 -8.56 14.38
C TYR A 63 3.54 -7.51 14.37
N HIS A 64 3.97 -6.25 14.37
CA HIS A 64 3.16 -5.10 14.05
C HIS A 64 3.09 -4.96 12.53
N VAL A 65 1.88 -4.73 12.03
CA VAL A 65 1.60 -4.52 10.62
C VAL A 65 0.95 -3.16 10.46
N THR A 66 1.51 -2.31 9.62
CA THR A 66 0.79 -1.16 9.05
C THR A 66 0.53 -1.51 7.60
N MET A 67 -0.74 -1.47 7.18
CA MET A 67 -1.13 -1.74 5.80
C MET A 67 -1.69 -0.47 5.19
N CYS A 68 -1.10 -0.03 4.09
CA CYS A 68 -1.61 1.05 3.27
C CYS A 68 -2.06 0.49 1.93
N ALA A 69 -3.17 0.99 1.39
CA ALA A 69 -3.68 0.57 0.10
C ALA A 69 -4.08 1.79 -0.73
N TRP A 70 -3.98 1.65 -2.04
CA TRP A 70 -4.47 2.62 -3.02
C TRP A 70 -5.36 1.91 -4.03
N VAL A 71 -6.30 2.67 -4.59
CA VAL A 71 -7.13 2.26 -5.70
C VAL A 71 -7.40 3.47 -6.58
N ASP A 72 -7.18 3.31 -7.89
CA ASP A 72 -7.64 4.24 -8.92
C ASP A 72 -8.39 3.47 -10.01
N ARG A 73 -8.82 4.15 -11.08
CA ARG A 73 -9.60 3.54 -12.18
C ARG A 73 -8.90 2.43 -12.96
N ILE A 74 -7.57 2.32 -12.88
CA ILE A 74 -6.73 1.40 -13.65
C ILE A 74 -5.80 0.55 -12.79
N SER A 75 -5.71 0.76 -11.49
CA SER A 75 -4.87 -0.02 -10.60
C SER A 75 -5.41 -0.11 -9.16
N ALA A 76 -4.93 -1.12 -8.46
CA ALA A 76 -5.10 -1.26 -7.02
C ALA A 76 -3.85 -1.92 -6.43
N GLY A 77 -3.50 -1.54 -5.21
CA GLY A 77 -2.37 -2.16 -4.54
C GLY A 77 -2.34 -1.97 -3.04
N ILE A 78 -1.48 -2.76 -2.41
CA ILE A 78 -1.24 -2.83 -0.97
C ILE A 78 0.26 -2.71 -0.71
N VAL A 79 0.61 -1.94 0.31
CA VAL A 79 1.92 -1.89 0.96
C VAL A 79 1.75 -2.31 2.41
N ALA A 80 2.36 -3.43 2.79
CA ALA A 80 2.40 -3.92 4.16
C ALA A 80 3.79 -3.70 4.77
N PHE A 81 3.83 -2.90 5.83
CA PHE A 81 5.02 -2.65 6.64
C PHE A 81 4.97 -3.56 7.87
N VAL A 82 5.88 -4.53 7.94
CA VAL A 82 5.92 -5.54 9.01
C VAL A 82 7.17 -5.32 9.87
N SER A 83 7.01 -5.32 11.19
CA SER A 83 8.13 -5.18 12.14
C SER A 83 7.79 -5.75 13.52
N PRO A 84 8.72 -6.32 14.30
CA PRO A 84 8.44 -6.78 15.66
C PRO A 84 8.29 -5.62 16.66
N LYS A 85 8.61 -4.38 16.25
CA LYS A 85 8.42 -3.17 17.07
C LYS A 85 7.35 -2.28 16.42
N LYS A 86 6.44 -1.73 17.23
CA LYS A 86 5.51 -0.69 16.76
C LYS A 86 6.32 0.53 16.32
N ARG A 87 6.08 1.00 15.10
CA ARG A 87 6.68 2.24 14.58
C ARG A 87 5.58 3.29 14.51
N LEU A 88 5.83 4.48 15.05
CA LEU A 88 4.86 5.59 15.10
C LEU A 88 5.07 6.59 13.95
N VAL A 89 5.42 6.09 12.78
CA VAL A 89 5.64 6.91 11.57
C VAL A 89 4.39 6.89 10.71
N ASP A 90 4.06 8.04 10.12
CA ASP A 90 2.95 8.14 9.18
C ASP A 90 3.32 7.53 7.83
N ARG A 91 2.88 6.29 7.61
CA ARG A 91 3.16 5.53 6.39
C ARG A 91 2.39 6.04 5.16
N GLY A 92 1.41 6.93 5.32
CA GLY A 92 0.69 7.53 4.20
C GLY A 92 1.60 8.29 3.23
N LYS A 93 2.64 8.96 3.73
CA LYS A 93 3.63 9.64 2.87
C LYS A 93 4.55 8.68 2.13
N GLU A 94 4.95 7.59 2.79
CA GLU A 94 5.76 6.54 2.16
C GLU A 94 4.97 5.77 1.10
N LEU A 95 3.65 5.58 1.29
CA LEU A 95 2.77 4.99 0.28
C LEU A 95 2.89 5.73 -1.05
N VAL A 96 2.80 7.06 -1.04
CA VAL A 96 2.87 7.88 -2.27
C VAL A 96 4.20 7.67 -3.00
N GLY A 97 5.31 7.65 -2.26
CA GLY A 97 6.63 7.37 -2.83
C GLY A 97 6.72 5.96 -3.42
N ILE A 98 6.29 4.94 -2.67
CA ILE A 98 6.33 3.54 -3.12
C ILE A 98 5.46 3.32 -4.36
N ARG A 99 4.22 3.83 -4.35
CA ARG A 99 3.30 3.74 -5.51
C ARG A 99 3.92 4.36 -6.75
N SER A 100 4.58 5.51 -6.61
CA SER A 100 5.21 6.20 -7.74
C SER A 100 6.29 5.35 -8.42
N GLU A 101 7.06 4.57 -7.65
CA GLU A 101 8.05 3.65 -8.19
C GLU A 101 7.43 2.37 -8.76
N VAL A 102 6.40 1.84 -8.10
CA VAL A 102 5.70 0.59 -8.50
C VAL A 102 4.94 0.76 -9.80
N GLU A 103 4.32 1.92 -9.99
CA GLU A 103 3.53 2.24 -11.17
C GLU A 103 4.38 2.91 -12.25
N PHE A 104 5.72 2.87 -12.18
CA PHE A 104 6.59 3.43 -13.22
C PHE A 104 7.02 2.38 -14.27
N PRO A 105 6.91 2.67 -15.58
CA PRO A 105 6.11 3.73 -16.19
C PRO A 105 4.61 3.40 -16.05
N ILE A 106 3.77 4.43 -15.93
CA ILE A 106 2.33 4.26 -15.65
C ILE A 106 1.71 3.29 -16.66
N PRO A 107 1.15 2.14 -16.20
CA PRO A 107 0.54 1.18 -17.09
C PRO A 107 -0.53 1.83 -17.98
N GLY A 108 -0.31 1.83 -19.29
CA GLY A 108 -1.20 2.44 -20.28
C GLY A 108 -0.85 3.87 -20.71
N LEU A 109 0.16 4.51 -20.12
CA LEU A 109 0.75 5.76 -20.62
C LEU A 109 2.10 5.46 -21.30
N PRO A 110 2.33 5.94 -22.54
CA PRO A 110 3.63 5.80 -23.16
C PRO A 110 4.69 6.56 -22.34
N ALA A 111 5.85 5.95 -22.14
CA ALA A 111 6.94 6.44 -21.28
C ALA A 111 7.61 7.76 -21.76
N ASN A 112 6.99 8.49 -22.70
CA ASN A 112 7.62 9.52 -23.53
C ASN A 112 6.82 10.84 -23.57
N GLN A 113 5.94 11.11 -22.59
CA GLN A 113 5.24 12.40 -22.48
C GLN A 113 5.57 13.08 -21.15
#